data_AF-A0A1S8MYG2-F1
#
_entry.id   AF-A0A1S8MYG2-F1
#
_cell.length_a   1.000
_cell.length_b   1.000
_cell.length_c   1.000
_cell.angle_alpha   90.00
_cell.angle_beta   90.00
_cell.angle_gamma   90.00
#
_symmetry.space_group_name_H-M   'P 1'
#
loop_
_entity.id
_entity.type
_entity.pdbx_description
1 polymer ?
#
loop_
_entity_poly.entity_id
_entity_poly.type
_entity_poly.pdbx_seq_one_letter_code
_entity_poly.pdbx_strand_id
1 'polypeptide(L)'
;MKKLRSEIEGLKNNLSKMQNDEYKDCFDKVFSILTIMSDKIEELTVNQEAIEENMKFMDDDLTDIQDELFEEVSIDELNDMEDEYTEVNCIHCNKPIFIEQSALSSNDEIPCPYCHKNIKSK
;
A
#
# COMPACT_ATOMS: atom_id res chain seq x y z
N MET A 1 -25.75 -12.40 4.01
CA MET A 1 -26.72 -11.77 4.96
C MET A 1 -28.15 -12.33 4.92
N LYS A 2 -28.79 -12.51 3.75
CA LYS A 2 -30.19 -13.00 3.66
C LYS A 2 -30.48 -14.31 4.41
N LYS A 3 -29.56 -15.29 4.34
CA LYS A 3 -29.69 -16.57 5.06
C LYS A 3 -29.68 -16.40 6.59
N LEU A 4 -28.74 -15.60 7.11
CA LEU A 4 -28.63 -15.33 8.55
C LEU A 4 -29.89 -14.67 9.11
N ARG A 5 -30.40 -13.63 8.43
CA ARG A 5 -31.67 -12.98 8.79
C ARG A 5 -32.84 -13.97 8.76
N SER A 6 -32.90 -14.84 7.75
CA SER A 6 -33.94 -15.88 7.67
C SER A 6 -33.89 -16.88 8.83
N GLU A 7 -32.70 -17.26 9.29
CA GLU A 7 -32.54 -18.17 10.44
C GLU A 7 -32.92 -17.48 11.76
N ILE A 8 -32.55 -16.21 11.93
CA ILE A 8 -32.94 -15.38 13.08
C ILE A 8 -34.48 -15.24 13.17
N GLU A 9 -35.14 -14.93 12.05
CA GLU A 9 -36.61 -14.86 11.98
C GLU A 9 -37.27 -16.23 12.21
N GLY A 10 -36.67 -17.31 11.67
CA GLY A 10 -37.10 -18.67 11.94
C GLY A 10 -37.05 -19.02 13.42
N LEU A 11 -35.96 -18.64 14.10
CA LEU A 11 -35.79 -18.83 15.53
C LEU A 11 -36.86 -18.08 16.33
N LYS A 12 -37.12 -16.80 16.03
CA LYS A 12 -38.18 -16.01 16.67
C LYS A 12 -39.55 -16.65 16.54
N ASN A 13 -39.90 -17.08 15.33
CA ASN A 13 -41.19 -17.72 15.07
C ASN A 13 -41.36 -19.03 15.85
N ASN A 14 -40.28 -19.79 16.05
CA ASN A 14 -40.32 -21.00 16.85
C ASN A 14 -40.43 -20.72 18.35
N LEU A 15 -39.67 -19.75 18.86
CA LEU A 15 -39.73 -19.34 20.27
C LEU A 15 -41.09 -18.75 20.64
N SER A 16 -41.73 -18.01 19.73
CA SER A 16 -43.08 -17.45 19.90
C SER A 16 -44.16 -18.51 20.14
N LYS A 17 -43.95 -19.73 19.64
CA LYS A 17 -44.91 -20.85 19.75
C LYS A 17 -44.81 -21.61 21.08
N MET A 18 -43.73 -21.43 21.84
CA MET A 18 -43.45 -22.25 23.02
C MET A 18 -44.30 -21.93 24.27
N GLN A 19 -45.21 -20.93 24.23
CA GLN A 19 -46.13 -20.56 25.33
C GLN A 19 -45.50 -20.66 26.74
N ASN A 20 -44.26 -20.20 26.89
CA ASN A 20 -43.55 -20.18 28.16
C ASN A 20 -43.25 -18.73 28.55
N ASP A 21 -44.13 -18.15 29.37
CA ASP A 21 -44.07 -16.75 29.76
C ASP A 21 -42.88 -16.44 30.68
N GLU A 22 -42.34 -17.44 31.39
CA GLU A 22 -41.19 -17.26 32.30
C GLU A 22 -39.91 -16.86 31.56
N TYR A 23 -39.70 -17.41 30.35
CA TYR A 23 -38.47 -17.19 29.56
C TYR A 23 -38.66 -16.23 28.38
N LYS A 24 -39.88 -15.72 28.18
CA LYS A 24 -40.22 -14.86 27.04
C LYS A 24 -39.32 -13.64 26.93
N ASP A 25 -39.14 -12.90 28.02
CA ASP A 25 -38.27 -11.71 28.07
C ASP A 25 -36.80 -12.04 27.76
N CYS A 26 -36.32 -13.19 28.22
CA CYS A 26 -34.96 -13.66 27.92
C CYS A 26 -34.81 -13.93 26.41
N PHE A 27 -35.76 -14.63 25.80
CA PHE A 27 -35.75 -14.92 24.37
C PHE A 27 -35.87 -13.66 23.51
N ASP A 28 -36.70 -12.71 23.91
CA ASP A 28 -36.83 -11.42 23.22
C ASP A 28 -35.52 -10.62 23.26
N LYS A 29 -34.81 -10.62 24.40
CA LYS A 29 -33.48 -10.00 24.53
C LYS A 29 -32.44 -10.69 23.67
N VAL A 30 -32.41 -12.03 23.65
CA VAL A 30 -31.49 -12.80 22.78
C VAL A 30 -31.76 -12.48 21.31
N PHE A 31 -33.02 -12.48 20.89
CA PHE A 31 -33.40 -12.13 19.52
C PHE A 31 -32.97 -10.70 19.15
N SER A 32 -33.17 -9.74 20.06
CA SER A 32 -32.73 -8.36 19.88
C SER A 32 -31.22 -8.28 19.66
N ILE A 33 -30.42 -8.94 20.49
CA ILE A 33 -28.96 -8.99 20.34
C ILE A 33 -28.57 -9.60 19.00
N LEU A 34 -29.16 -10.74 18.61
CA LEU A 34 -28.86 -11.40 17.33
C LEU A 34 -29.21 -10.51 16.12
N THR A 35 -30.31 -9.77 16.20
CA THR A 35 -30.72 -8.82 15.15
C THR A 35 -29.71 -7.68 15.03
N ILE A 36 -29.35 -7.05 16.16
CA ILE A 36 -28.34 -5.98 16.20
C ILE A 36 -27.00 -6.48 15.66
N MET A 37 -26.59 -7.70 16.02
CA MET A 37 -25.36 -8.31 15.50
C MET A 37 -25.45 -8.52 13.98
N SER A 38 -26.57 -9.03 13.47
CA SER A 38 -26.77 -9.19 12.03
C SER A 38 -26.69 -7.86 11.29
N ASP A 39 -27.29 -6.79 11.83
CA ASP A 39 -27.23 -5.46 11.23
C ASP A 39 -25.79 -4.92 11.18
N LYS A 40 -25.05 -5.05 12.29
CA LYS A 40 -23.64 -4.63 12.36
C LYS A 40 -22.72 -5.42 11.43
N ILE A 41 -22.97 -6.72 11.25
CA ILE A 41 -22.20 -7.54 10.32
C ILE A 41 -22.46 -7.09 8.88
N GLU A 42 -23.69 -6.70 8.55
CA GLU A 42 -24.03 -6.19 7.21
C GLU A 42 -23.31 -4.87 6.94
N GLU A 43 -23.32 -3.95 7.92
CA GLU A 43 -22.56 -2.70 7.85
C GLU A 43 -21.05 -2.94 7.68
N LEU A 44 -20.48 -3.87 8.46
CA LEU A 44 -19.07 -4.25 8.33
C LEU A 44 -18.74 -4.83 6.96
N THR A 45 -19.64 -5.64 6.38
CA THR A 45 -19.44 -6.23 5.06
C THR A 45 -19.38 -5.14 3.98
N VAL A 46 -20.30 -4.18 4.03
CA VAL A 46 -20.31 -3.04 3.09
C VAL A 46 -19.04 -2.20 3.22
N ASN A 47 -18.62 -1.93 4.46
CA ASN A 47 -17.38 -1.18 4.70
C ASN A 47 -16.14 -1.94 4.20
N GLN A 48 -16.11 -3.26 4.37
CA GLN A 48 -15.01 -4.09 3.86
C GLN A 48 -14.97 -4.08 2.32
N GLU A 49 -16.11 -4.24 1.66
CA GLU A 49 -16.21 -4.17 0.19
C GLU A 49 -15.69 -2.82 -0.33
N ALA A 50 -16.07 -1.71 0.32
CA ALA A 50 -15.57 -0.38 -0.04
C ALA A 50 -14.05 -0.23 0.18
N ILE A 51 -13.48 -0.84 1.21
CA ILE A 51 -12.03 -0.83 1.45
C ILE A 51 -11.31 -1.66 0.39
N GLU A 52 -11.84 -2.82 0.02
CA GLU A 52 -11.28 -3.69 -1.03
C GLU A 52 -11.26 -2.97 -2.38
N GLU A 53 -12.33 -2.26 -2.74
CA GLU A 53 -12.37 -1.42 -3.95
C GLU A 53 -11.32 -0.31 -3.90
N ASN A 54 -11.20 0.41 -2.79
CA ASN A 54 -10.19 1.46 -2.63
C ASN A 54 -8.77 0.91 -2.74
N MET A 55 -8.47 -0.24 -2.13
CA MET A 55 -7.16 -0.87 -2.26
C MET A 55 -6.87 -1.26 -3.70
N LYS A 56 -7.86 -1.74 -4.44
CA LYS A 56 -7.69 -2.06 -5.85
C LYS A 56 -7.34 -0.82 -6.68
N PHE A 57 -8.02 0.30 -6.46
CA PHE A 57 -7.67 1.56 -7.14
C PHE A 57 -6.25 2.01 -6.80
N MET A 58 -5.83 1.87 -5.55
CA MET A 58 -4.45 2.19 -5.16
C MET A 58 -3.42 1.28 -5.83
N ASP A 59 -3.73 -0.02 -5.99
CA ASP A 59 -2.86 -0.99 -6.65
C ASP A 59 -2.72 -0.67 -8.16
N ASP A 60 -3.84 -0.31 -8.80
CA ASP A 60 -3.86 0.14 -10.19
C ASP A 60 -3.02 1.43 -10.35
N ASP A 61 -3.25 2.45 -9.51
CA ASP A 61 -2.48 3.72 -9.52
C ASP A 61 -0.98 3.49 -9.29
N LEU A 62 -0.61 2.58 -8.37
CA LEU A 62 0.78 2.25 -8.10
C LEU A 62 1.44 1.47 -9.24
N THR A 63 0.66 0.67 -9.97
CA THR A 63 1.12 -0.03 -11.16
C THR A 63 1.44 0.98 -12.26
N ASP A 64 0.52 1.91 -12.52
CA ASP A 64 0.73 2.98 -13.50
C ASP A 64 1.97 3.83 -13.19
N ILE A 65 2.16 4.20 -11.91
CA ILE A 65 3.36 4.93 -11.46
C ILE A 65 4.63 4.10 -11.63
N GLN A 66 4.58 2.79 -11.36
CA GLN A 66 5.73 1.91 -11.57
C GLN A 66 6.11 1.85 -13.05
N ASP A 67 5.13 1.69 -13.93
CA ASP A 67 5.36 1.64 -15.37
C ASP A 67 5.91 2.98 -15.90
N GLU A 68 5.44 4.13 -15.38
CA GLU A 68 5.95 5.46 -15.77
C GLU A 68 7.36 5.75 -15.22
N LEU A 69 7.64 5.40 -13.96
CA LEU A 69 8.95 5.69 -13.33
C LEU A 69 10.04 4.72 -13.76
N PHE A 70 9.68 3.46 -14.03
CA PHE A 70 10.63 2.40 -14.31
C PHE A 70 10.57 1.92 -15.76
N GLU A 71 9.91 2.67 -16.67
CA GLU A 71 9.81 2.45 -18.14
C GLU A 71 10.72 1.32 -18.63
N GLU A 72 10.25 0.06 -18.51
CA GLU A 72 10.98 -1.20 -18.77
C GLU A 72 12.53 -1.11 -18.80
N VAL A 73 13.19 -0.46 -17.83
CA VAL A 73 14.65 -0.44 -17.80
C VAL A 73 15.05 -1.81 -17.28
N SER A 74 15.51 -2.67 -18.18
CA SER A 74 15.92 -4.01 -17.82
C SER A 74 17.00 -3.95 -16.74
N ILE A 75 17.06 -4.97 -15.87
CA ILE A 75 18.17 -5.08 -14.90
C ILE A 75 19.53 -5.02 -15.62
N ASP A 76 19.58 -5.51 -16.85
CA ASP A 76 20.76 -5.43 -17.71
C ASP A 76 21.08 -3.98 -18.11
N GLU A 77 20.10 -3.15 -18.51
CA GLU A 77 20.30 -1.72 -18.77
C GLU A 77 20.67 -0.92 -17.51
N LEU A 78 20.11 -1.28 -16.33
CA LEU A 78 20.50 -0.67 -15.06
C LEU A 78 21.94 -1.02 -14.65
N ASN A 79 22.39 -2.25 -14.93
CA ASN A 79 23.77 -2.66 -14.71
C ASN A 79 24.72 -1.94 -15.68
N ASP A 80 24.32 -1.77 -16.94
CA ASP A 80 25.09 -1.00 -17.93
C ASP A 80 25.25 0.47 -17.51
N MET A 81 24.25 1.07 -16.86
CA MET A 81 24.36 2.41 -16.27
C MET A 81 25.35 2.48 -15.09
N GLU A 82 25.54 1.41 -14.30
CA GLU A 82 26.49 1.41 -13.19
C GLU A 82 27.95 1.51 -13.70
N ASP A 83 28.23 0.95 -14.88
CA ASP A 83 29.51 1.07 -15.56
C ASP A 83 29.78 2.48 -16.12
N GLU A 84 28.75 3.33 -16.28
CA GLU A 84 28.92 4.71 -16.77
C GLU A 84 29.41 5.68 -15.69
N TYR A 85 29.25 5.35 -14.41
CA TYR A 85 29.66 6.19 -13.28
C TYR A 85 30.91 5.63 -12.58
N THR A 86 31.75 6.52 -12.05
CA THR A 86 32.94 6.13 -11.28
C THR A 86 33.08 6.99 -10.03
N GLU A 87 33.58 6.39 -8.95
CA GLU A 87 33.85 7.06 -7.68
C GLU A 87 35.22 7.75 -7.72
N VAL A 88 35.23 9.07 -7.58
CA VAL A 88 36.45 9.87 -7.49
C VAL A 88 36.49 10.68 -6.19
N ASN A 89 37.66 10.77 -5.58
CA ASN A 89 37.87 11.62 -4.41
C ASN A 89 38.27 13.03 -4.85
N CYS A 90 37.53 14.04 -4.37
CA CYS A 90 37.88 15.44 -4.63
C CYS A 90 39.26 15.78 -4.04
N ILE A 91 40.17 16.35 -4.83
CA ILE A 91 41.52 16.72 -4.37
C ILE A 91 41.56 17.79 -3.27
N HIS A 92 40.45 18.50 -3.03
CA HIS A 92 40.39 19.61 -2.08
C HIS A 92 39.74 19.28 -0.75
N CYS A 93 38.73 18.41 -0.74
CA CYS A 93 38.03 18.01 0.49
C CYS A 93 38.06 16.51 0.76
N ASN A 94 38.67 15.72 -0.13
CA ASN A 94 38.84 14.27 -0.05
C ASN A 94 37.53 13.50 0.23
N LYS A 95 36.41 14.05 -0.24
CA LYS A 95 35.11 13.40 -0.18
C LYS A 95 34.88 12.63 -1.48
N PRO A 96 34.30 11.43 -1.41
CA PRO A 96 33.96 10.64 -2.59
C PRO A 96 32.81 11.31 -3.35
N ILE A 97 32.87 11.26 -4.68
CA ILE A 97 31.88 11.80 -5.60
C ILE A 97 31.71 10.80 -6.74
N PHE A 98 30.48 10.46 -7.07
CA PHE A 98 30.13 9.62 -8.22
C PHE A 98 29.89 10.49 -9.44
N ILE A 99 30.59 10.22 -10.55
CA ILE A 99 30.60 11.06 -11.75
C ILE A 99 30.67 10.18 -13.00
N GLU A 100 29.97 10.59 -14.06
CA GLU A 100 30.03 9.93 -15.36
C GLU A 100 31.46 9.91 -15.93
N GLN A 101 31.88 8.75 -16.44
CA GLN A 101 33.20 8.57 -17.05
C GLN A 101 33.42 9.51 -18.27
N SER A 102 32.35 9.80 -19.00
CA SER A 102 32.32 10.73 -20.13
C SER A 102 32.68 12.16 -19.70
N ALA A 103 32.07 12.66 -18.61
CA ALA A 103 32.34 13.98 -18.05
C ALA A 103 33.77 14.10 -17.50
N LEU A 104 34.32 13.02 -16.93
CA LEU A 104 35.73 12.99 -16.53
C LEU A 104 36.66 13.06 -17.75
N SER A 105 36.27 12.48 -18.87
CA SER A 105 37.07 12.40 -20.10
C SER A 105 37.00 13.67 -20.94
N SER A 106 35.91 14.44 -20.85
CA SER A 106 35.70 15.68 -21.61
C SER A 106 36.54 16.88 -21.13
N ASN A 107 37.35 16.70 -20.08
CA ASN A 107 38.25 17.71 -19.53
C ASN A 107 37.54 19.01 -19.08
N ASP A 108 36.24 18.89 -18.77
CA ASP A 108 35.40 19.99 -18.31
C ASP A 108 35.69 20.34 -16.85
N GLU A 109 35.40 21.59 -16.46
CA GLU A 109 35.48 21.98 -15.06
C GLU A 109 34.30 21.40 -14.29
N ILE A 110 34.55 20.36 -13.50
CA ILE A 110 33.52 19.71 -12.68
C ILE A 110 33.63 20.22 -11.23
N PRO A 111 32.70 21.08 -10.76
CA PRO A 111 32.72 21.60 -9.40
C PRO A 111 32.30 20.53 -8.39
N CYS A 112 33.06 20.42 -7.30
CA CYS A 112 32.72 19.53 -6.18
C CYS A 112 31.42 20.00 -5.48
N PRO A 113 30.43 19.13 -5.22
CA PRO A 113 29.19 19.51 -4.53
C PRO A 113 29.42 19.89 -3.06
N TYR A 114 30.56 19.49 -2.47
CA TYR A 114 30.87 19.75 -1.06
C TYR A 114 31.74 20.99 -0.83
N CYS A 115 32.65 21.32 -1.75
CA CYS A 115 33.58 22.45 -1.58
C CYS A 115 33.59 23.44 -2.75
N HIS A 116 32.80 23.17 -3.80
CA HIS A 116 32.61 23.98 -5.00
C HIS A 116 33.88 24.31 -5.80
N LYS A 117 35.01 23.67 -5.47
CA LYS A 117 36.25 23.70 -6.25
C LYS A 117 36.26 22.56 -7.26
N ASN A 118 37.03 22.71 -8.33
CA ASN A 118 37.16 21.66 -9.34
C ASN A 118 37.68 20.36 -8.69
N ILE A 119 37.04 19.24 -9.01
CA ILE A 119 37.41 17.92 -8.49
C ILE A 119 38.79 17.45 -8.98
N LYS A 120 39.25 17.94 -10.13
CA LYS A 120 40.56 17.67 -10.75
C LYS A 120 41.45 18.91 -10.67
N SER A 121 42.76 18.70 -10.64
CA SER A 121 43.72 19.76 -10.97
C SER A 121 43.76 19.90 -12.49
N LYS A 122 43.74 21.14 -12.99
CA LYS A 122 44.19 21.44 -14.36
C LYS A 122 45.60 20.93 -14.59
#